data_AF-A0A8X6UTB4-F1
#
_entry.id   AF-A0A8X6UTB4-F1
#
_cell.length_a   1.000
_cell.length_b   1.000
_cell.length_c   1.000
_cell.angle_alpha   90.00
_cell.angle_beta   90.00
_cell.angle_gamma   90.00
#
_symmetry.space_group_name_H-M   'P 1'
#
loop_
_entity.id
_entity.type
_entity.pdbx_description
1 polymer ?
#
loop_
_entity_poly.entity_id
_entity_poly.type
_entity_poly.pdbx_seq_one_letter_code
_entity_poly.pdbx_strand_id
1 'polypeptide(L)'
;MHLQGNSLKGIQVLVFLKGFVATAPDGLPLNIFIYQGQEDKILNSVDNELKELDTGDKGVLRLSENLPHGCNLYMDRYFTSVPLLDILH
;
A
#
# COMPACT_ATOMS: atom_id res chain seq x y z
N MET A 1 35.69 30.90 5.93
CA MET A 1 34.65 30.30 6.81
C MET A 1 34.47 28.85 6.39
N HIS A 2 34.97 27.93 7.21
CA HIS A 2 34.90 26.49 6.96
C HIS A 2 33.72 25.97 7.78
N LEU A 3 32.63 25.59 7.11
CA LEU A 3 31.48 24.96 7.78
C LEU A 3 31.81 23.48 7.96
N GLN A 4 32.23 23.10 9.17
CA GLN A 4 32.33 21.71 9.59
C GLN A 4 30.93 21.09 9.56
N GLY A 5 30.72 20.13 8.66
CA GLY A 5 29.53 19.28 8.66
C GLY A 5 29.59 18.35 9.87
N ASN A 6 28.75 18.59 10.87
CA ASN A 6 28.53 17.65 11.97
C ASN A 6 27.82 16.41 11.41
N SER A 7 28.60 15.37 11.13
CA SER A 7 28.07 14.02 10.91
C SER A 7 27.50 13.51 12.24
N LEU A 8 26.17 13.41 12.33
CA LEU A 8 25.48 12.73 13.43
C LEU A 8 25.82 11.23 13.34
N LYS A 9 26.95 10.85 13.93
CA LYS A 9 27.32 9.45 14.15
C LYS A 9 26.41 8.86 15.23
N GLY A 10 25.66 7.81 14.88
CA GLY A 10 25.31 6.76 15.85
C GLY A 10 23.84 6.59 16.23
N ILE A 11 22.86 7.10 15.47
CA ILE A 11 21.48 6.65 15.65
C ILE A 11 21.26 5.43 14.76
N GLN A 12 21.15 4.24 15.35
CA GLN A 12 20.57 3.09 14.66
C GLN A 12 19.08 3.40 14.47
N VAL A 13 18.72 3.83 13.26
CA VAL A 13 17.32 3.98 12.88
C VAL A 13 16.82 2.58 12.53
N LEU A 14 15.80 2.12 13.23
CA LEU A 14 15.10 0.90 12.88
C LEU A 14 14.38 1.11 11.56
N VAL A 15 14.90 0.52 10.49
CA VAL A 15 14.30 0.55 9.15
C VAL A 15 13.38 -0.64 8.99
N PHE A 16 12.09 -0.38 8.73
CA PHE A 16 11.10 -1.39 8.40
C PHE A 16 10.73 -1.28 6.93
N LEU A 17 10.70 -2.42 6.24
CA LEU A 17 10.15 -2.54 4.89
C LEU A 17 8.74 -3.11 4.99
N LYS A 18 7.73 -2.33 4.56
CA LYS A 18 6.35 -2.80 4.48
C LYS A 18 6.01 -3.12 3.03
N GLY A 19 5.56 -4.35 2.78
CA GLY A 19 5.08 -4.79 1.48
C GLY A 19 3.64 -5.28 1.56
N PHE A 20 2.90 -5.07 0.49
CA PHE A 20 1.58 -5.65 0.25
C PHE A 20 1.71 -6.69 -0.85
N VAL A 21 1.04 -7.83 -0.69
CA VAL A 21 1.10 -8.95 -1.63
C VAL A 21 -0.31 -9.48 -1.86
N ALA A 22 -0.66 -9.69 -3.12
CA ALA A 22 -1.82 -10.49 -3.51
C ALA A 22 -1.35 -11.87 -3.99
N THR A 23 -2.04 -12.91 -3.55
CA THR A 23 -1.73 -14.30 -3.91
C THR A 23 -2.95 -14.99 -4.49
N ALA A 24 -2.74 -15.95 -5.37
CA ALA A 24 -3.75 -16.92 -5.74
C ALA A 24 -4.08 -17.82 -4.52
N PRO A 25 -5.21 -18.55 -4.56
CA PRO A 25 -5.61 -19.43 -3.46
C PRO A 25 -4.61 -20.55 -3.13
N ASP A 26 -3.75 -20.91 -4.08
CA ASP A 26 -2.65 -21.88 -3.91
C ASP A 26 -1.38 -21.26 -3.30
N GLY A 27 -1.41 -19.95 -3.00
CA GLY A 27 -0.30 -19.19 -2.44
C GLY A 27 0.64 -18.58 -3.48
N LEU A 28 0.40 -18.74 -4.79
CA LEU A 28 1.25 -18.15 -5.82
C LEU A 28 1.11 -16.61 -5.80
N PRO A 29 2.20 -15.83 -5.66
CA PRO A 29 2.14 -14.38 -5.71
C PRO A 29 1.70 -13.89 -7.09
N LEU A 30 0.64 -13.08 -7.12
CA LEU A 30 0.11 -12.46 -8.34
C LEU A 30 0.63 -11.04 -8.52
N ASN A 31 0.74 -10.29 -7.42
CA ASN A 31 1.17 -8.89 -7.44
C ASN A 31 1.82 -8.51 -6.10
N ILE A 32 2.82 -7.62 -6.16
CA ILE A 32 3.59 -7.14 -5.01
C ILE A 32 3.76 -5.63 -5.11
N PHE A 33 3.47 -4.93 -4.02
CA PHE A 33 3.70 -3.49 -3.88
C PHE A 33 4.52 -3.18 -2.63
N ILE A 34 5.60 -2.42 -2.78
CA ILE A 34 6.47 -2.02 -1.66
C ILE A 34 6.12 -0.61 -1.24
N TYR A 35 5.69 -0.46 0.01
CA TYR A 35 5.33 0.83 0.58
C TYR A 35 6.57 1.64 0.95
N GLN A 36 6.69 2.84 0.37
CA GLN A 36 7.83 3.73 0.56
C GLN A 36 7.61 4.81 1.62
N GLY A 37 6.56 4.70 2.44
CA GLY A 37 6.22 5.72 3.44
C GLY A 37 5.56 6.97 2.85
N GLN A 38 5.04 6.90 1.62
CA GLN A 38 4.40 8.01 0.91
C GLN A 38 3.04 7.55 0.39
N GLU A 39 1.97 8.01 1.04
CA GLU A 39 0.59 7.58 0.76
C GLU A 39 0.10 8.07 -0.63
N ASP A 40 0.52 9.27 -1.02
CA ASP A 40 0.10 9.94 -2.26
C ASP A 40 0.57 9.25 -3.54
N LYS A 41 1.41 8.22 -3.45
CA LYS A 41 2.01 7.51 -4.59
C LYS A 41 1.48 6.10 -4.79
N ILE A 42 0.54 5.65 -3.97
CA ILE A 42 0.00 4.27 -4.07
C ILE A 42 -0.97 4.16 -5.25
N LEU A 43 -1.83 5.16 -5.42
CA LEU A 43 -2.74 5.30 -6.56
C LEU A 43 -2.48 6.63 -7.26
N ASN A 44 -2.41 6.61 -8.60
CA ASN A 44 -2.31 7.81 -9.42
C ASN A 44 -3.72 8.34 -9.73
N SER A 45 -4.51 8.70 -8.71
CA SER A 45 -5.92 9.06 -8.94
C SER A 45 -6.22 10.53 -8.66
N VAL A 46 -6.86 11.17 -9.64
CA VAL A 46 -7.46 12.52 -9.55
C VAL A 46 -8.84 12.47 -8.86
N ASP A 47 -9.40 11.27 -8.70
CA ASP A 47 -10.76 11.05 -8.22
C ASP A 47 -10.91 11.33 -6.72
N ASN A 48 -11.93 12.12 -6.37
CA ASN A 48 -12.17 12.54 -4.99
C ASN A 48 -12.57 11.37 -4.08
N GLU A 49 -13.22 10.34 -4.61
CA GLU A 49 -13.63 9.14 -3.84
C GLU A 49 -12.42 8.34 -3.33
N LEU A 50 -11.31 8.35 -4.08
CA LEU A 50 -10.07 7.68 -3.69
C LEU A 50 -9.24 8.47 -2.66
N LYS A 51 -9.61 9.72 -2.35
CA LYS A 51 -8.95 10.53 -1.33
C LYS A 51 -9.32 10.12 0.09
N GLU A 52 -10.50 9.55 0.28
CA GLU A 52 -10.99 9.12 1.59
C GLU A 52 -10.40 7.77 2.04
N LEU A 53 -9.74 7.05 1.12
CA LEU A 53 -9.10 5.78 1.39
C LEU A 53 -7.80 5.94 2.16
N ASP A 54 -7.56 5.03 3.10
CA ASP A 54 -6.30 4.95 3.82
C ASP A 54 -5.21 4.25 2.99
N THR A 55 -4.00 4.19 3.54
CA THR A 55 -2.85 3.53 2.89
C THR A 55 -3.08 2.04 2.63
N GLY A 56 -3.79 1.35 3.52
CA GLY A 56 -4.10 -0.07 3.37
C GLY A 56 -5.08 -0.30 2.23
N ASP A 57 -6.15 0.48 2.20
CA ASP A 57 -7.20 0.44 1.19
C ASP A 57 -6.66 0.73 -0.21
N LYS A 58 -5.85 1.78 -0.34
CA LYS A 58 -5.15 2.09 -1.60
C LYS A 58 -4.24 0.95 -2.05
N GLY A 59 -3.59 0.28 -1.08
CA GLY A 59 -2.76 -0.90 -1.34
C GLY A 59 -3.58 -2.06 -1.91
N VAL A 60 -4.77 -2.33 -1.36
CA VAL A 60 -5.69 -3.37 -1.86
C VAL A 60 -6.12 -3.07 -3.29
N LEU A 61 -6.59 -1.85 -3.56
CA LEU A 61 -7.02 -1.45 -4.91
C LEU A 61 -5.89 -1.58 -5.94
N ARG A 62 -4.67 -1.16 -5.56
CA ARG A 62 -3.50 -1.30 -6.42
C ARG A 62 -3.17 -2.76 -6.73
N LEU A 63 -3.33 -3.64 -5.75
CA LEU A 63 -3.10 -5.08 -5.95
C LEU A 63 -4.20 -5.73 -6.80
N SER A 64 -5.45 -5.26 -6.69
CA SER A 64 -6.60 -5.81 -7.40
C SER A 64 -6.77 -5.31 -8.84
N GLU A 65 -6.06 -4.27 -9.26
CA GLU A 65 -6.20 -3.62 -10.58
C GLU A 65 -6.13 -4.60 -11.78
N ASN A 66 -5.37 -5.68 -11.66
CA ASN A 66 -5.19 -6.68 -12.72
C ASN A 66 -5.94 -7.99 -12.48
N LEU A 67 -6.80 -8.06 -11.45
CA LEU A 67 -7.57 -9.27 -11.19
C LEU A 67 -8.79 -9.36 -12.13
N PRO A 68 -9.21 -10.57 -12.52
CA PRO A 68 -10.42 -10.76 -13.31
C PRO A 68 -11.66 -10.22 -12.58
N HIS A 69 -12.53 -9.53 -13.30
CA HIS A 69 -13.83 -9.12 -12.74
C HIS A 69 -14.63 -10.33 -12.23
N GLY A 70 -15.34 -10.14 -11.12
CA GLY A 70 -16.11 -11.20 -10.47
C GLY A 70 -15.29 -12.20 -9.66
N CYS A 71 -13.97 -11.97 -9.50
CA CYS A 71 -13.18 -12.74 -8.55
C CYS A 71 -13.50 -12.34 -7.11
N ASN A 72 -13.31 -13.28 -6.18
CA ASN A 72 -13.46 -13.02 -4.75
C ASN A 72 -12.11 -12.63 -4.14
N LEU A 73 -12.07 -11.47 -3.48
CA LEU A 73 -10.93 -11.01 -2.69
C LEU A 73 -11.11 -11.44 -1.23
N TYR A 74 -10.07 -12.06 -0.67
CA TYR A 74 -10.00 -12.40 0.75
C TYR A 74 -8.89 -11.56 1.39
N MET A 75 -9.23 -10.84 2.45
CA MET A 75 -8.32 -9.92 3.12
C MET A 75 -8.55 -9.91 4.63
N ASP A 76 -7.53 -9.51 5.39
CA ASP A 76 -7.64 -9.32 6.84
C ASP A 76 -8.65 -8.21 7.17
N ARG A 77 -9.20 -8.22 8.39
CA ARG A 77 -10.03 -7.14 8.94
C ARG A 77 -9.36 -5.76 8.85
N TYR A 78 -8.04 -5.70 8.88
CA TYR A 78 -7.32 -4.44 8.67
C TYR A 78 -7.70 -3.75 7.34
N PHE A 79 -8.12 -4.52 6.33
CA PHE A 79 -8.44 -4.05 4.98
C PHE A 79 -9.95 -4.07 4.69
N THR A 80 -10.82 -3.93 5.69
CA THR A 80 -12.28 -4.00 5.50
C THR A 80 -12.97 -2.68 5.82
N SER A 81 -12.42 -1.56 5.37
CA SER A 81 -13.08 -0.26 5.51
C SER A 81 -14.35 -0.21 4.64
N VAL A 82 -15.38 0.51 5.11
CA VAL A 82 -16.64 0.65 4.35
C VAL A 82 -16.40 1.28 2.97
N PRO A 83 -15.64 2.38 2.84
CA PRO A 83 -15.38 2.99 1.53
C PRO A 83 -14.66 2.05 0.55
N LEU A 84 -13.73 1.23 1.03
CA LEU A 84 -13.06 0.24 0.17
C LEU A 84 -14.05 -0.83 -0.32
N LEU A 85 -14.91 -1.32 0.57
CA LEU A 85 -15.89 -2.35 0.21
C LEU A 85 -16.92 -1.82 -0.80
N ASP A 86 -17.34 -0.57 -0.68
CA ASP A 86 -18.25 0.06 -1.64
C ASP A 86 -17.63 0.20 -3.05
N ILE A 87 -16.30 0.34 -3.15
CA ILE A 87 -15.57 0.37 -4.43
C ILE A 87 -15.36 -1.02 -5.02
N LEU A 88 -15.21 -2.04 -4.18
CA LEU A 88 -14.94 -3.42 -4.60
C LEU A 88 -16.21 -4.24 -4.94
N HIS A 89 -17.39 -3.74 -4.56
CA HIS A 89 -18.70 -4.35 -4.85
C HIS A 89 -19.17 -4.07 -6.28
#